data_AF-A0A973DKL6-F1
#
_entry.id   AF-A0A973DKL6-F1
#
_cell.length_a   1.000
_cell.length_b   1.000
_cell.length_c   1.000
_cell.angle_alpha   90.00
_cell.angle_beta   90.00
_cell.angle_gamma   90.00
#
_symmetry.space_group_name_H-M   'P 1'
#
loop_
_entity.id
_entity.type
_entity.pdbx_description
1 polymer ?
#
loop_
_entity_poly.entity_id
_entity_poly.type
_entity_poly.pdbx_seq_one_letter_code
_entity_poly.pdbx_strand_id
1 'polypeptide(L)'
;QCEDSYYRNRTRPCLQYQLQRCLAPCVNKVSDSEYQNEVKLAVMFLSGDSQQVLGQVVANMERASANLEFEKAARFRDQLTALRKVQEQQWINSDQSDVDIIGFSYQHGIACFHVLFIRNGKVLGSRSYYPKTPKGTDANELYLAFVMQFYLNSSAGRQIPRQILHNCDSLDQTIIEQVLSQQAGYNITLHHNTRGERAKLVEMANRNAQIGLESKLAQKGTILQRLSALEQVLDLDTKILRMECFDISHTSGQQTVASCVVFDREGPAKAQYRLFNIEGITGGDDYAAMKQVLTRRFSKATDPNVIPDVLFIDGGKGQLTQAEEVMAQYDDILPKVPLIVGVAKGEGRKAGLETLIKGGSREIISLANDAPALHLIQHIRDESHRFAITGHRARRAKVKKTSTLESIAGVGPKKRQALIKYMGGLIELKKASCDEIAKVPGISKALAQLIFDNLN
;
A
#
# COMPACT_ATOMS: atom_id res chain seq x y z
N GLN A 1 -3.18 -16.57 8.12
CA GLN A 1 -2.23 -17.64 7.77
C GLN A 1 -1.31 -17.86 8.98
N CYS A 2 -0.95 -19.11 9.29
CA CYS A 2 0.05 -19.38 10.33
C CYS A 2 1.43 -19.31 9.70
N GLU A 3 2.40 -18.63 10.32
CA GLU A 3 3.80 -18.75 9.88
C GLU A 3 4.34 -20.14 10.27
N ASP A 4 5.27 -20.67 9.48
CA ASP A 4 5.86 -22.01 9.66
C ASP A 4 6.48 -22.20 11.06
N SER A 5 7.02 -21.12 11.64
CA SER A 5 7.57 -21.09 13.01
C SER A 5 6.49 -21.39 14.06
N TYR A 6 5.31 -20.77 13.93
CA TYR A 6 4.16 -21.00 14.81
C TYR A 6 3.47 -22.33 14.51
N TYR A 7 3.50 -22.81 13.27
CA TYR A 7 2.95 -24.11 12.89
C TYR A 7 3.73 -25.26 13.55
N ARG A 8 5.07 -25.23 13.47
CA ARG A 8 5.94 -26.31 13.97
C ARG A 8 6.04 -26.37 15.50
N ASN A 9 5.93 -25.23 16.18
CA ASN A 9 6.15 -25.14 17.63
C ASN A 9 4.85 -25.18 18.46
N ARG A 10 3.70 -25.43 17.83
CA ARG A 10 2.42 -25.43 18.54
C ARG A 10 2.11 -26.77 19.18
N THR A 11 1.74 -26.73 20.45
CA THR A 11 1.31 -27.88 21.24
C THR A 11 -0.20 -27.89 21.53
N ARG A 12 -0.88 -26.75 21.33
CA ARG A 12 -2.34 -26.60 21.58
C ARG A 12 -3.06 -25.94 20.39
N PRO A 13 -4.31 -26.36 20.09
CA PRO A 13 -5.10 -25.73 19.05
C PRO A 13 -5.44 -24.29 19.44
N CYS A 14 -5.50 -23.40 18.45
CA CYS A 14 -5.81 -21.99 18.68
C CYS A 14 -7.30 -21.68 18.61
N LEU A 15 -7.61 -20.41 18.86
CA LEU A 15 -8.96 -19.87 18.76
C LEU A 15 -9.67 -20.21 17.45
N GLN A 16 -8.97 -20.27 16.31
CA GLN A 16 -9.61 -20.62 15.03
C GLN A 16 -10.17 -22.05 15.01
N TYR A 17 -9.55 -23.00 15.72
CA TYR A 17 -10.11 -24.35 15.89
C TYR A 17 -11.31 -24.34 16.83
N GLN A 18 -11.23 -23.59 17.94
CA GLN A 18 -12.34 -23.44 18.88
C GLN A 18 -13.58 -22.79 18.23
N LEU A 19 -13.35 -21.87 17.29
CA LEU A 19 -14.38 -21.26 16.46
C LEU A 19 -14.80 -22.13 15.26
N GLN A 20 -14.33 -23.38 15.17
CA GLN A 20 -14.62 -24.33 14.09
C GLN A 20 -14.24 -23.85 12.67
N ARG A 21 -13.29 -22.91 12.55
CA ARG A 21 -12.78 -22.37 11.27
C ARG A 21 -11.52 -23.06 10.75
N CYS A 22 -10.93 -23.94 11.54
CA CYS A 22 -9.70 -24.65 11.21
C CYS A 22 -9.75 -26.07 11.78
N LEU A 23 -9.23 -27.05 11.04
CA LEU A 23 -9.13 -28.45 11.45
C LEU A 23 -7.93 -28.75 12.37
N ALA A 24 -7.13 -27.72 12.68
CA ALA A 24 -5.93 -27.80 13.52
C ALA A 24 -4.91 -28.90 13.11
N PRO A 25 -4.41 -28.88 11.86
CA PRO A 25 -3.35 -29.80 11.43
C PRO A 25 -2.05 -29.59 12.22
N CYS A 26 -1.79 -28.36 12.71
CA CYS A 26 -0.60 -28.04 13.51
C CYS A 26 -0.48 -28.79 14.85
N VAL A 27 -1.55 -29.44 15.31
CA VAL A 27 -1.55 -30.27 16.53
C VAL A 27 -2.18 -31.65 16.27
N ASN A 28 -2.10 -32.13 15.02
CA ASN A 28 -2.54 -33.46 14.60
C ASN A 28 -4.00 -33.80 14.98
N LYS A 29 -4.90 -32.80 14.97
CA LYS A 29 -6.34 -33.02 15.19
C LYS A 29 -7.08 -33.52 13.95
N VAL A 30 -6.41 -33.50 12.80
CA VAL A 30 -6.85 -34.04 11.51
C VAL A 30 -5.68 -34.80 10.90
N SER A 31 -5.96 -35.87 10.16
CA SER A 31 -4.92 -36.60 9.44
C SER A 31 -4.46 -35.83 8.18
N ASP A 32 -3.23 -36.07 7.72
CA ASP A 32 -2.71 -35.44 6.51
C ASP A 32 -3.56 -35.78 5.27
N SER A 33 -4.07 -37.00 5.18
CA SER A 33 -4.92 -37.45 4.07
C SER A 33 -6.28 -36.75 4.06
N GLU A 34 -6.92 -36.61 5.23
CA GLU A 34 -8.17 -35.85 5.36
C GLU A 34 -7.96 -34.37 5.06
N TYR A 35 -6.87 -33.78 5.56
CA TYR A 35 -6.56 -32.38 5.29
C TYR A 35 -6.29 -32.13 3.80
N GLN A 36 -5.54 -33.00 3.13
CA GLN A 36 -5.30 -32.92 1.69
C GLN A 36 -6.59 -33.02 0.88
N ASN A 37 -7.53 -33.89 1.28
CA ASN A 37 -8.83 -34.00 0.63
C ASN A 37 -9.65 -32.71 0.77
N GLU A 38 -9.66 -32.08 1.94
CA GLU A 38 -10.33 -30.79 2.17
C GLU A 38 -9.69 -29.65 1.34
N VAL A 39 -8.36 -29.63 1.26
CA VAL A 39 -7.64 -28.67 0.40
C VAL A 39 -8.01 -28.88 -1.07
N LYS A 40 -8.07 -30.14 -1.53
CA LYS A 40 -8.46 -30.46 -2.91
C LYS A 40 -9.88 -29.96 -3.21
N LEU A 41 -10.83 -30.19 -2.31
CA LEU A 41 -12.21 -29.69 -2.45
C LEU A 41 -12.26 -28.16 -2.48
N ALA A 42 -11.48 -27.49 -1.65
CA ALA A 42 -11.40 -26.02 -1.64
C ALA A 42 -10.82 -25.48 -2.96
N VAL A 43 -9.77 -26.11 -3.50
CA VAL A 43 -9.17 -25.74 -4.79
C VAL A 43 -10.17 -25.95 -5.93
N MET A 44 -10.85 -27.10 -5.98
CA MET A 44 -11.88 -27.38 -6.99
C MET A 44 -13.03 -26.36 -6.92
N PHE A 45 -13.48 -26.02 -5.71
CA PHE A 45 -14.55 -25.04 -5.52
C PHE A 45 -14.14 -23.64 -6.01
N LEU A 46 -12.93 -23.18 -5.68
CA LEU A 46 -12.40 -21.88 -6.12
C LEU A 46 -12.10 -21.84 -7.63
N SER A 47 -11.75 -22.97 -8.22
CA SER A 47 -11.48 -23.10 -9.66
C SER A 47 -12.76 -23.13 -10.50
N GLY A 48 -13.92 -23.37 -9.85
CA GLY A 48 -15.23 -23.25 -10.47
C GLY A 48 -16.00 -24.57 -10.64
N ASP A 49 -15.44 -25.70 -10.23
CA ASP A 49 -16.06 -27.03 -10.32
C ASP A 49 -17.05 -27.29 -9.16
N SER A 50 -17.92 -26.32 -8.87
CA SER A 50 -18.79 -26.33 -7.69
C SER A 50 -19.78 -27.50 -7.69
N GLN A 51 -20.30 -27.91 -8.84
CA GLN A 51 -21.21 -29.05 -8.99
C GLN A 51 -20.56 -30.36 -8.52
N GLN A 52 -19.30 -30.60 -8.89
CA GLN A 52 -18.57 -31.81 -8.52
C GLN A 52 -18.24 -31.83 -7.02
N VAL A 53 -17.88 -30.67 -6.46
CA VAL A 53 -17.64 -30.52 -5.01
C VAL A 53 -18.92 -30.77 -4.21
N LEU A 54 -20.06 -30.22 -4.64
CA LEU A 54 -21.35 -30.45 -3.99
C LEU A 54 -21.75 -31.92 -4.03
N GLY A 55 -21.58 -32.58 -5.19
CA GLY A 55 -21.82 -34.02 -5.32
C GLY A 55 -20.96 -34.85 -4.36
N GLN A 56 -19.70 -34.49 -4.20
CA GLN A 56 -18.79 -35.18 -3.27
C GLN A 56 -19.18 -34.97 -1.79
N VAL A 57 -19.60 -33.75 -1.42
CA VAL A 57 -20.06 -33.45 -0.05
C VAL A 57 -21.36 -34.20 0.27
N VAL A 58 -22.30 -34.28 -0.69
CA VAL A 58 -23.53 -35.07 -0.56
C VAL A 58 -23.20 -36.56 -0.38
N ALA A 59 -22.34 -37.13 -1.21
CA ALA A 59 -21.95 -38.53 -1.09
C ALA A 59 -21.26 -38.84 0.25
N ASN A 60 -20.46 -37.90 0.77
CA ASN A 60 -19.82 -38.05 2.09
C ASN A 60 -20.84 -37.94 3.24
N MET A 61 -21.83 -37.06 3.12
CA MET A 61 -22.95 -36.95 4.07
C MET A 61 -23.76 -38.25 4.13
N GLU A 62 -24.13 -38.80 2.96
CA GLU A 62 -24.88 -40.05 2.87
C GLU A 62 -24.09 -41.23 3.44
N ARG A 63 -22.78 -41.32 3.15
CA ARG A 63 -21.90 -42.35 3.71
C ARG A 63 -21.79 -42.25 5.24
N ALA A 64 -21.63 -41.04 5.78
CA ALA A 64 -21.60 -40.82 7.22
C ALA A 64 -22.94 -41.19 7.88
N SER A 65 -24.07 -40.87 7.22
CA SER A 65 -25.40 -41.27 7.68
C SER A 65 -25.59 -42.79 7.66
N ALA A 66 -25.14 -43.46 6.60
CA ALA A 66 -25.20 -44.92 6.48
C ALA A 66 -24.35 -45.63 7.55
N ASN A 67 -23.22 -45.03 7.93
CA ASN A 67 -22.34 -45.53 8.99
C ASN A 67 -22.79 -45.13 10.41
N LEU A 68 -23.99 -44.53 10.56
CA LEU A 68 -24.54 -44.03 11.84
C LEU A 68 -23.69 -42.95 12.52
N GLU A 69 -22.84 -42.24 11.76
CA GLU A 69 -22.00 -41.13 12.23
C GLU A 69 -22.75 -39.79 12.12
N PHE A 70 -23.84 -39.63 12.87
CA PHE A 70 -24.78 -38.52 12.71
C PHE A 70 -24.15 -37.12 12.88
N GLU A 71 -23.17 -36.97 13.77
CA GLU A 71 -22.47 -35.68 13.96
C GLU A 71 -21.66 -35.28 12.72
N LYS A 72 -21.01 -36.24 12.06
CA LYS A 72 -20.27 -36.00 10.81
C LYS A 72 -21.24 -35.71 9.66
N ALA A 73 -22.35 -36.44 9.59
CA ALA A 73 -23.40 -36.18 8.60
C ALA A 73 -24.00 -34.77 8.75
N ALA A 74 -24.28 -34.34 9.98
CA ALA A 74 -24.76 -32.98 10.27
C ALA A 74 -23.74 -31.92 9.82
N ARG A 75 -22.44 -32.14 10.08
CA ARG A 75 -21.38 -31.24 9.63
C ARG A 75 -21.33 -31.13 8.09
N PHE A 76 -21.44 -32.24 7.35
CA PHE A 76 -21.49 -32.19 5.88
C PHE A 76 -22.75 -31.50 5.34
N ARG A 77 -23.91 -31.67 6.00
CA ARG A 77 -25.14 -30.95 5.66
C ARG A 77 -24.99 -29.44 5.84
N ASP A 78 -24.39 -29.02 6.95
CA ASP A 78 -24.18 -27.60 7.24
C ASP A 78 -23.15 -26.99 6.25
N GLN A 79 -22.10 -27.75 5.90
CA GLN A 79 -21.15 -27.39 4.84
C GLN A 79 -21.83 -27.26 3.47
N LEU A 80 -22.73 -28.19 3.12
CA LEU A 80 -23.51 -28.14 1.89
C LEU A 80 -24.39 -26.88 1.82
N THR A 81 -25.03 -26.53 2.92
CA THR A 81 -25.89 -25.34 3.03
C THR A 81 -25.07 -24.06 2.87
N ALA A 82 -23.89 -23.99 3.51
CA ALA A 82 -22.98 -22.87 3.38
C ALA A 82 -22.45 -22.71 1.94
N LEU A 83 -22.06 -23.83 1.30
CA LEU A 83 -21.58 -23.82 -0.08
C LEU A 83 -22.65 -23.37 -1.08
N ARG A 84 -23.92 -23.81 -0.91
CA ARG A 84 -25.04 -23.36 -1.75
C ARG A 84 -25.30 -21.86 -1.60
N LYS A 85 -25.25 -21.33 -0.38
CA LYS A 85 -25.42 -19.89 -0.13
C LYS A 85 -24.32 -19.04 -0.79
N VAL A 86 -23.08 -19.51 -0.78
CA VAL A 86 -21.98 -18.85 -1.50
C VAL A 86 -22.18 -18.93 -3.02
N GLN A 87 -22.66 -20.06 -3.54
CA GLN A 87 -22.94 -20.22 -4.96
C GLN A 87 -24.09 -19.30 -5.43
N GLU A 88 -25.18 -19.20 -4.67
CA GLU A 88 -26.32 -18.33 -4.97
C GLU A 88 -25.92 -16.85 -5.03
N GLN A 89 -24.95 -16.42 -4.20
CA GLN A 89 -24.41 -15.05 -4.24
C GLN A 89 -23.45 -14.80 -5.42
N GLN A 90 -23.00 -15.85 -6.10
CA GLN A 90 -22.00 -15.79 -7.18
C GLN A 90 -22.61 -16.01 -8.58
N TRP A 91 -23.89 -16.39 -8.68
CA TRP A 91 -24.61 -16.48 -9.94
C TRP A 91 -25.31 -15.17 -10.28
N ILE A 92 -24.61 -14.34 -11.04
CA ILE A 92 -25.27 -13.50 -12.03
C ILE A 92 -25.33 -14.36 -13.29
N ASN A 93 -26.54 -14.72 -13.74
CA ASN A 93 -26.74 -15.45 -15.00
C ASN A 93 -26.47 -14.51 -16.19
N SER A 94 -25.26 -13.97 -16.29
CA SER A 94 -24.77 -13.48 -17.57
C SER A 94 -24.31 -14.70 -18.36
N ASP A 95 -24.70 -14.79 -19.62
CA ASP A 95 -24.07 -15.63 -20.64
C ASP A 95 -22.57 -15.80 -20.33
N GLN A 96 -22.01 -17.01 -20.49
CA GLN A 96 -20.61 -17.40 -20.21
C GLN A 96 -19.56 -16.59 -21.01
N SER A 97 -19.66 -15.28 -20.97
CA SER A 97 -18.95 -14.31 -21.77
C SER A 97 -18.21 -13.39 -20.81
N ASP A 98 -17.00 -13.05 -21.20
CA ASP A 98 -16.19 -12.08 -20.49
C ASP A 98 -16.71 -10.68 -20.79
N VAL A 99 -17.14 -9.99 -19.73
CA VAL A 99 -17.77 -8.68 -19.81
C VAL A 99 -17.13 -7.73 -18.80
N ASP A 100 -16.77 -6.52 -19.24
CA ASP A 100 -16.51 -5.42 -18.30
C ASP A 100 -17.71 -4.46 -18.32
N ILE A 101 -18.11 -3.98 -17.14
CA ILE A 101 -19.12 -2.91 -17.03
C ILE A 101 -18.46 -1.64 -16.51
N ILE A 102 -18.63 -0.54 -17.24
CA ILE A 102 -18.05 0.76 -16.91
C ILE A 102 -19.17 1.71 -16.48
N GLY A 103 -19.13 2.09 -15.20
CA GLY A 103 -19.89 3.20 -14.66
C GLY A 103 -19.08 4.49 -14.67
N PHE A 104 -19.74 5.63 -14.86
CA PHE A 104 -19.10 6.94 -14.93
C PHE A 104 -19.92 8.01 -14.20
N SER A 105 -19.23 8.85 -13.44
CA SER A 105 -19.82 10.04 -12.83
C SER A 105 -18.79 11.17 -12.86
N TYR A 106 -19.24 12.39 -13.18
CA TYR A 106 -18.39 13.56 -13.30
C TYR A 106 -19.09 14.79 -12.71
N GLN A 107 -18.48 15.41 -11.71
CA GLN A 107 -18.98 16.62 -11.06
C GLN A 107 -17.82 17.46 -10.53
N HIS A 108 -17.97 18.79 -10.55
CA HIS A 108 -17.01 19.75 -9.99
C HIS A 108 -15.55 19.52 -10.47
N GLY A 109 -15.38 19.09 -11.72
CA GLY A 109 -14.07 18.82 -12.31
C GLY A 109 -13.40 17.54 -11.80
N ILE A 110 -14.09 16.65 -11.09
CA ILE A 110 -13.58 15.32 -10.69
C ILE A 110 -14.42 14.25 -11.37
N ALA A 111 -13.74 13.29 -12.01
CA ALA A 111 -14.39 12.10 -12.57
C ALA A 111 -14.10 10.86 -11.73
N CYS A 112 -15.10 9.99 -11.67
CA CYS A 112 -15.00 8.66 -11.12
C CYS A 112 -15.46 7.66 -12.18
N PHE A 113 -14.57 6.74 -12.57
CA PHE A 113 -14.91 5.57 -13.37
C PHE A 113 -14.91 4.35 -12.47
N HIS A 114 -16.01 3.61 -12.44
CA HIS A 114 -16.09 2.35 -11.71
C HIS A 114 -16.20 1.20 -12.70
N VAL A 115 -15.22 0.30 -12.68
CA VAL A 115 -15.18 -0.86 -13.58
C VAL A 115 -15.46 -2.13 -12.79
N LEU A 116 -16.47 -2.88 -13.21
CA LEU A 116 -16.77 -4.23 -12.74
C LEU A 116 -16.20 -5.23 -13.75
N PHE A 117 -15.47 -6.23 -13.25
CA PHE A 117 -14.87 -7.26 -14.08
C PHE A 117 -15.66 -8.56 -13.92
N ILE A 118 -16.30 -9.02 -15.00
CA ILE A 118 -17.01 -10.30 -15.04
C ILE A 118 -16.28 -11.23 -16.00
N ARG A 119 -15.89 -12.42 -15.53
CA ARG A 119 -15.28 -13.47 -16.35
C ARG A 119 -16.00 -14.79 -16.10
N ASN A 120 -16.30 -15.53 -17.17
CA ASN A 120 -17.09 -16.77 -17.09
C ASN A 120 -18.37 -16.63 -16.23
N GLY A 121 -19.06 -15.49 -16.33
CA GLY A 121 -20.27 -15.19 -15.56
C GLY A 121 -20.08 -14.88 -14.08
N LYS A 122 -18.84 -14.79 -13.59
CA LYS A 122 -18.52 -14.46 -12.19
C LYS A 122 -17.89 -13.09 -12.06
N VAL A 123 -18.28 -12.34 -11.03
CA VAL A 123 -17.64 -11.06 -10.70
C VAL A 123 -16.28 -11.32 -10.07
N LEU A 124 -15.21 -11.03 -10.81
CA LEU A 124 -13.83 -11.13 -10.30
C LEU A 124 -13.50 -10.00 -9.32
N GLY A 125 -14.19 -8.87 -9.44
CA GLY A 125 -14.02 -7.72 -8.57
C GLY A 125 -14.46 -6.43 -9.23
N SER A 126 -14.24 -5.33 -8.51
CA SER A 126 -14.54 -3.99 -8.98
C SER A 126 -13.46 -3.00 -8.56
N ARG A 127 -13.30 -1.91 -9.32
CA ARG A 127 -12.36 -0.85 -8.97
C ARG A 127 -12.82 0.51 -9.45
N SER A 128 -12.65 1.52 -8.59
CA SER A 128 -12.85 2.93 -8.96
C SER A 128 -11.52 3.57 -9.38
N TYR A 129 -11.58 4.39 -10.41
CA TYR A 129 -10.48 5.14 -11.00
C TYR A 129 -10.84 6.62 -11.05
N TYR A 130 -9.85 7.47 -10.71
CA TYR A 130 -10.01 8.93 -10.66
C TYR A 130 -8.96 9.56 -11.58
N PRO A 131 -9.23 9.68 -12.89
CA PRO A 131 -8.28 10.29 -13.83
C PRO A 131 -8.06 11.77 -13.47
N LYS A 132 -6.86 12.29 -13.74
CA LYS A 132 -6.58 13.73 -13.62
C LYS A 132 -7.25 14.46 -14.77
N THR A 133 -8.08 15.43 -14.42
CA THR A 133 -8.95 16.17 -15.34
C THR A 133 -8.46 17.61 -15.48
N PRO A 134 -8.00 18.03 -16.67
CA PRO A 134 -7.78 19.44 -16.96
C PRO A 134 -9.06 20.27 -16.78
N LYS A 135 -8.91 21.55 -16.41
CA LYS A 135 -10.06 22.45 -16.28
C LYS A 135 -10.75 22.64 -17.64
N GLY A 136 -12.07 22.49 -17.67
CA GLY A 136 -12.88 22.67 -18.90
C GLY A 136 -12.93 21.44 -19.82
N THR A 137 -12.42 20.29 -19.38
CA THR A 137 -12.53 19.04 -20.17
C THR A 137 -13.99 18.61 -20.26
N ASP A 138 -14.43 18.28 -21.47
CA ASP A 138 -15.75 17.72 -21.72
C ASP A 138 -15.88 16.30 -21.15
N ALA A 139 -17.07 15.95 -20.68
CA ALA A 139 -17.32 14.65 -20.07
C ALA A 139 -17.12 13.49 -21.07
N ASN A 140 -17.42 13.71 -22.36
CA ASN A 140 -17.33 12.68 -23.39
C ASN A 140 -15.88 12.45 -23.80
N GLU A 141 -15.11 13.53 -23.95
CA GLU A 141 -13.67 13.47 -24.21
C GLU A 141 -12.96 12.71 -23.08
N LEU A 142 -13.34 12.99 -21.84
CA LEU A 142 -12.78 12.31 -20.67
C LEU A 142 -13.12 10.82 -20.64
N TYR A 143 -14.36 10.46 -21.01
CA TYR A 143 -14.77 9.06 -21.11
C TYR A 143 -13.97 8.32 -22.17
N LEU A 144 -13.86 8.90 -23.37
CA LEU A 144 -13.08 8.33 -24.46
C LEU A 144 -11.61 8.16 -24.06
N ALA A 145 -10.99 9.20 -23.51
CA ALA A 145 -9.60 9.16 -23.05
C ALA A 145 -9.39 8.07 -21.99
N PHE A 146 -10.32 7.93 -21.04
CA PHE A 146 -10.26 6.88 -20.03
C PHE A 146 -10.32 5.49 -20.66
N VAL A 147 -11.31 5.19 -21.51
CA VAL A 147 -11.46 3.86 -22.14
C VAL A 147 -10.22 3.49 -22.94
N MET A 148 -9.74 4.42 -23.76
CA MET A 148 -8.56 4.22 -24.60
C MET A 148 -7.31 3.97 -23.74
N GLN A 149 -7.06 4.82 -22.75
CA GLN A 149 -5.91 4.64 -21.85
C GLN A 149 -6.05 3.38 -20.99
N PHE A 150 -7.26 3.01 -20.59
CA PHE A 150 -7.51 1.89 -19.69
C PHE A 150 -7.22 0.54 -20.37
N TYR A 151 -7.63 0.37 -21.62
CA TYR A 151 -7.48 -0.87 -22.37
C TYR A 151 -6.21 -0.93 -23.24
N LEU A 152 -5.74 0.19 -23.81
CA LEU A 152 -4.58 0.18 -24.71
C LEU A 152 -3.24 0.28 -23.98
N ASN A 153 -3.21 0.63 -22.70
CA ASN A 153 -1.96 0.72 -21.95
C ASN A 153 -1.37 -0.68 -21.70
N SER A 154 -0.47 -1.09 -22.61
CA SER A 154 0.15 -2.42 -22.68
C SER A 154 0.96 -2.79 -21.43
N SER A 155 1.33 -1.81 -20.61
CA SER A 155 2.08 -1.98 -19.37
C SER A 155 1.34 -2.78 -18.30
N ALA A 156 0.02 -2.94 -18.42
CA ALA A 156 -0.83 -3.55 -17.39
C ALA A 156 -1.18 -5.03 -17.64
N GLY A 157 -0.80 -5.62 -18.78
CA GLY A 157 -1.11 -7.02 -19.11
C GLY A 157 -2.60 -7.38 -19.03
N ARG A 158 -3.49 -6.40 -19.23
CA ARG A 158 -4.94 -6.60 -19.10
C ARG A 158 -5.53 -7.24 -20.36
N GLN A 159 -6.30 -8.29 -20.16
CA GLN A 159 -7.09 -8.89 -21.22
C GLN A 159 -8.38 -8.08 -21.43
N ILE A 160 -8.59 -7.61 -22.66
CA ILE A 160 -9.78 -6.84 -23.04
C ILE A 160 -10.96 -7.81 -23.19
N PRO A 161 -12.11 -7.61 -22.52
CA PRO A 161 -13.25 -8.53 -22.65
C PRO A 161 -13.83 -8.49 -24.06
N ARG A 162 -14.60 -9.51 -24.44
CA ARG A 162 -15.32 -9.52 -25.73
C ARG A 162 -16.48 -8.54 -25.73
N GLN A 163 -17.01 -8.20 -24.56
CA GLN A 163 -18.11 -7.26 -24.42
C GLN A 163 -17.78 -6.20 -23.37
N ILE A 164 -18.13 -4.95 -23.66
CA ILE A 164 -18.02 -3.84 -22.72
C ILE A 164 -19.40 -3.18 -22.61
N LEU A 165 -19.95 -3.13 -21.40
CA LEU A 165 -21.22 -2.47 -21.13
C LEU A 165 -20.96 -1.07 -20.57
N HIS A 166 -21.65 -0.06 -21.11
CA HIS A 166 -21.54 1.31 -20.64
C HIS A 166 -22.86 2.09 -20.76
N ASN A 167 -22.89 3.31 -20.19
CA ASN A 167 -24.07 4.18 -20.17
C ASN A 167 -23.76 5.62 -20.63
N CYS A 168 -22.89 5.78 -21.62
CA CYS A 168 -22.56 7.09 -22.16
C CYS A 168 -23.10 7.19 -23.59
N ASP A 169 -23.99 8.15 -23.80
CA ASP A 169 -24.84 8.27 -25.00
C ASP A 169 -24.12 8.88 -26.21
N SER A 170 -23.04 9.60 -25.97
CA SER A 170 -22.33 10.48 -26.91
C SER A 170 -21.05 9.86 -27.47
N LEU A 171 -20.74 8.60 -27.13
CA LEU A 171 -19.55 7.91 -27.63
C LEU A 171 -19.78 7.34 -29.03
N ASP A 172 -18.82 7.60 -29.92
CA ASP A 172 -18.70 6.85 -31.16
C ASP A 172 -18.17 5.43 -30.86
N GLN A 173 -19.10 4.50 -30.67
CA GLN A 173 -18.80 3.09 -30.38
C GLN A 173 -17.99 2.46 -31.51
N THR A 174 -18.22 2.85 -32.77
CA THR A 174 -17.63 2.17 -33.93
C THR A 174 -16.10 2.31 -33.97
N ILE A 175 -15.57 3.50 -33.67
CA ILE A 175 -14.13 3.76 -33.62
C ILE A 175 -13.49 2.99 -32.47
N ILE A 176 -14.13 2.97 -31.30
CA ILE A 176 -13.61 2.31 -30.10
C ILE A 176 -13.59 0.79 -30.31
N GLU A 177 -14.67 0.21 -30.81
CA GLU A 177 -14.75 -1.22 -31.14
C GLU A 177 -13.65 -1.65 -32.11
N GLN A 178 -13.42 -0.87 -33.18
CA GLN A 178 -12.38 -1.16 -34.17
C GLN A 178 -10.98 -1.16 -33.54
N VAL A 179 -10.64 -0.11 -32.79
CA VAL A 179 -9.30 0.03 -32.19
C VAL A 179 -9.07 -1.05 -31.12
N LEU A 180 -10.05 -1.30 -30.26
CA LEU A 180 -9.93 -2.33 -29.23
C LEU A 180 -9.83 -3.73 -29.87
N SER A 181 -10.64 -4.01 -30.89
CA SER A 181 -10.62 -5.30 -31.59
C SER A 181 -9.28 -5.55 -32.29
N GLN A 182 -8.71 -4.53 -32.92
CA GLN A 182 -7.40 -4.61 -33.55
C GLN A 182 -6.30 -4.93 -32.52
N GLN A 183 -6.33 -4.27 -31.36
CA GLN A 183 -5.36 -4.51 -30.29
C GLN A 183 -5.52 -5.89 -29.62
N ALA A 184 -6.76 -6.36 -29.48
CA ALA A 184 -7.07 -7.64 -28.84
C ALA A 184 -6.85 -8.85 -29.77
N GLY A 185 -6.92 -8.66 -31.09
CA GLY A 185 -6.87 -9.74 -32.08
C GLY A 185 -8.18 -10.54 -32.20
N TYR A 186 -9.28 -10.05 -31.64
CA TYR A 186 -10.63 -10.60 -31.76
C TYR A 186 -11.68 -9.50 -31.69
N ASN A 187 -12.89 -9.80 -32.17
CA ASN A 187 -14.00 -8.85 -32.19
C ASN A 187 -14.48 -8.51 -30.75
N ILE A 188 -14.56 -7.21 -30.46
CA ILE A 188 -15.03 -6.62 -29.22
C ILE A 188 -16.23 -5.73 -29.53
N THR A 189 -17.32 -5.93 -28.78
CA THR A 189 -18.56 -5.17 -28.93
C THR A 189 -18.85 -4.32 -27.72
N LEU A 190 -19.16 -3.05 -27.93
CA LEU A 190 -19.65 -2.12 -26.93
C LEU A 190 -21.17 -2.15 -26.94
N HIS A 191 -21.77 -2.28 -25.76
CA HIS A 191 -23.21 -2.23 -25.60
C HIS A 191 -23.60 -1.03 -24.74
N HIS A 192 -24.45 -0.19 -25.31
CA HIS A 192 -25.20 0.83 -24.60
C HIS A 192 -26.67 0.40 -24.46
N ASN A 193 -27.39 1.05 -23.54
CA ASN A 193 -28.84 0.90 -23.39
C ASN A 193 -29.31 -0.56 -23.26
N THR A 194 -28.59 -1.34 -22.45
CA THR A 194 -28.88 -2.76 -22.22
C THR A 194 -30.19 -2.95 -21.49
N ARG A 195 -30.91 -4.06 -21.75
CA ARG A 195 -32.17 -4.42 -21.08
C ARG A 195 -31.98 -5.56 -20.07
N GLY A 196 -32.92 -5.72 -19.15
CA GLY A 196 -32.96 -6.84 -18.20
C GLY A 196 -31.81 -6.82 -17.19
N GLU A 197 -31.15 -7.96 -16.98
CA GLU A 197 -30.06 -8.08 -15.98
C GLU A 197 -28.84 -7.22 -16.31
N ARG A 198 -28.50 -7.09 -17.59
CA ARG A 198 -27.39 -6.24 -18.04
C ARG A 198 -27.60 -4.77 -17.66
N ALA A 199 -28.85 -4.30 -17.72
CA ALA A 199 -29.23 -2.95 -17.27
C ALA A 199 -28.93 -2.73 -15.79
N LYS A 200 -29.28 -3.72 -14.94
CA LYS A 200 -29.03 -3.65 -13.49
C LYS A 200 -27.53 -3.58 -13.18
N LEU A 201 -26.69 -4.29 -13.94
CA LEU A 201 -25.23 -4.23 -13.77
C LEU A 201 -24.66 -2.86 -14.13
N VAL A 202 -25.13 -2.27 -15.24
CA VAL A 202 -24.76 -0.93 -15.67
C VAL A 202 -25.23 0.13 -14.65
N GLU A 203 -26.46 0.02 -14.15
CA GLU A 203 -26.98 0.89 -13.09
C GLU A 203 -26.15 0.79 -11.81
N MET A 204 -25.82 -0.43 -11.37
CA MET A 204 -24.97 -0.66 -10.21
C MET A 204 -23.58 -0.05 -10.40
N ALA A 205 -22.97 -0.20 -11.58
CA ALA A 205 -21.68 0.40 -11.89
C ALA A 205 -21.72 1.93 -11.81
N ASN A 206 -22.76 2.56 -12.40
CA ASN A 206 -22.94 4.01 -12.35
C ASN A 206 -23.20 4.51 -10.92
N ARG A 207 -24.02 3.80 -10.14
CA ARG A 207 -24.26 4.13 -8.74
C ARG A 207 -22.97 4.05 -7.91
N ASN A 208 -22.15 3.03 -8.12
CA ASN A 208 -20.85 2.92 -7.46
C ASN A 208 -19.88 4.03 -7.90
N ALA A 209 -19.91 4.43 -9.18
CA ALA A 209 -19.15 5.57 -9.66
C ALA A 209 -19.58 6.87 -8.97
N GLN A 210 -20.88 7.10 -8.83
CA GLN A 210 -21.44 8.25 -8.11
C GLN A 210 -21.05 8.25 -6.62
N ILE A 211 -21.25 7.13 -5.90
CA ILE A 211 -20.85 7.01 -4.48
C ILE A 211 -19.33 7.26 -4.33
N GLY A 212 -18.52 6.71 -5.23
CA GLY A 212 -17.08 6.95 -5.24
C GLY A 212 -16.72 8.43 -5.45
N LEU A 213 -17.43 9.10 -6.36
CA LEU A 213 -17.26 10.53 -6.61
C LEU A 213 -17.65 11.38 -5.39
N GLU A 214 -18.83 11.13 -4.80
CA GLU A 214 -19.32 11.82 -3.60
C GLU A 214 -18.35 11.65 -2.44
N SER A 215 -17.87 10.43 -2.20
CA SER A 215 -16.85 10.15 -1.18
C SER A 215 -15.55 10.92 -1.45
N LYS A 216 -15.12 11.00 -2.72
CA LYS A 216 -13.90 11.73 -3.11
C LYS A 216 -14.05 13.24 -2.95
N LEU A 217 -15.20 13.80 -3.32
CA LEU A 217 -15.55 15.21 -3.15
C LEU A 217 -15.61 15.58 -1.67
N ALA A 218 -16.27 14.75 -0.85
CA ALA A 218 -16.32 14.94 0.59
C ALA A 218 -14.92 14.94 1.21
N GLN A 219 -14.06 13.99 0.83
CA GLN A 219 -12.66 13.95 1.27
C GLN A 219 -11.90 15.23 0.92
N LYS A 220 -12.06 15.75 -0.32
CA LYS A 220 -11.41 16.99 -0.76
C LYS A 220 -11.96 18.20 0.00
N GLY A 221 -13.27 18.26 0.22
CA GLY A 221 -13.92 19.30 1.04
C GLY A 221 -13.38 19.32 2.47
N THR A 222 -13.25 18.15 3.10
CA THR A 222 -12.67 18.02 4.44
C THR A 222 -11.22 18.54 4.50
N ILE A 223 -10.38 18.21 3.50
CA ILE A 223 -8.98 18.70 3.45
C ILE A 223 -8.95 20.23 3.34
N LEU A 224 -9.75 20.82 2.44
CA LEU A 224 -9.83 22.27 2.27
C LEU A 224 -10.34 22.98 3.53
N GLN A 225 -11.34 22.42 4.21
CA GLN A 225 -11.83 22.94 5.48
C GLN A 225 -10.73 22.95 6.55
N ARG A 226 -9.97 21.86 6.67
CA ARG A 226 -8.86 21.77 7.62
C ARG A 226 -7.72 22.75 7.29
N LEU A 227 -7.42 22.94 6.01
CA LEU A 227 -6.45 23.95 5.55
C LEU A 227 -6.91 25.36 5.89
N SER A 228 -8.17 25.69 5.62
CA SER A 228 -8.72 27.01 5.95
C SER A 228 -8.73 27.27 7.45
N ALA A 229 -9.04 26.26 8.26
CA ALA A 229 -8.93 26.36 9.72
C ALA A 229 -7.48 26.56 10.17
N LEU A 230 -6.51 25.91 9.52
CA LEU A 230 -5.09 26.10 9.81
C LEU A 230 -4.61 27.50 9.43
N GLU A 231 -5.02 28.01 8.27
CA GLU A 231 -4.75 29.38 7.80
C GLU A 231 -5.24 30.42 8.84
N GLN A 232 -6.43 30.21 9.40
CA GLN A 232 -6.98 31.06 10.47
C GLN A 232 -6.21 30.94 11.79
N VAL A 233 -5.87 29.72 12.21
CA VAL A 233 -5.13 29.48 13.46
C VAL A 233 -3.72 30.09 13.41
N LEU A 234 -3.08 30.05 12.26
CA LEU A 234 -1.74 30.60 12.07
C LEU A 234 -1.73 32.10 11.75
N ASP A 235 -2.91 32.71 11.58
CA ASP A 235 -3.10 34.11 11.21
C ASP A 235 -2.36 34.48 9.91
N LEU A 236 -2.58 33.65 8.88
CA LEU A 236 -1.93 33.81 7.58
C LEU A 236 -2.81 34.62 6.62
N ASP A 237 -2.29 35.75 6.13
CA ASP A 237 -2.91 36.58 5.09
C ASP A 237 -2.91 35.92 3.70
N THR A 238 -2.10 34.87 3.53
CA THR A 238 -1.93 34.17 2.25
C THR A 238 -2.34 32.71 2.36
N LYS A 239 -2.83 32.16 1.24
CA LYS A 239 -3.26 30.77 1.17
C LYS A 239 -2.06 29.83 1.23
N ILE A 240 -2.16 28.80 2.06
CA ILE A 240 -1.16 27.74 2.14
C ILE A 240 -1.26 26.88 0.88
N LEU A 241 -0.24 26.89 0.03
CA LEU A 241 -0.14 26.04 -1.17
C LEU A 241 0.66 24.78 -0.87
N ARG A 242 1.66 24.88 0.00
CA ARG A 242 2.62 23.82 0.29
C ARG A 242 3.03 23.84 1.77
N MET A 243 3.05 22.67 2.38
CA MET A 243 3.56 22.45 3.73
C MET A 243 4.60 21.33 3.70
N GLU A 244 5.66 21.48 4.48
CA GLU A 244 6.64 20.41 4.70
C GLU A 244 6.74 20.11 6.19
N CYS A 245 6.91 18.84 6.55
CA CYS A 245 7.13 18.43 7.93
C CYS A 245 8.39 17.58 8.05
N PHE A 246 9.25 17.95 8.99
CA PHE A 246 10.49 17.25 9.31
C PHE A 246 10.37 16.52 10.65
N ASP A 247 10.70 15.23 10.64
CA ASP A 247 10.85 14.39 11.83
C ASP A 247 12.26 13.78 11.85
N ILE A 248 12.89 13.77 13.02
CA ILE A 248 14.20 13.16 13.24
C ILE A 248 14.01 11.84 13.98
N SER A 249 14.33 10.75 13.30
CA SER A 249 14.16 9.41 13.85
C SER A 249 15.50 8.77 14.20
N HIS A 250 15.64 8.41 15.48
CA HIS A 250 16.76 7.65 16.00
C HIS A 250 16.35 6.20 16.23
N THR A 251 17.12 5.26 15.70
CA THR A 251 17.02 3.85 16.09
C THR A 251 18.29 3.49 16.83
N SER A 252 18.17 3.03 18.09
CA SER A 252 19.32 2.67 18.92
C SER A 252 20.28 1.72 18.18
N GLY A 253 21.53 2.12 18.01
CA GLY A 253 22.56 1.37 17.28
C GLY A 253 22.58 1.54 15.75
N GLN A 254 21.80 2.46 15.16
CA GLN A 254 21.77 2.73 13.72
C GLN A 254 21.98 4.21 13.39
N GLN A 255 22.25 4.50 12.11
CA GLN A 255 22.37 5.86 11.60
C GLN A 255 21.04 6.62 11.71
N THR A 256 21.11 7.87 12.17
CA THR A 256 19.98 8.79 12.25
C THR A 256 19.40 9.07 10.85
N VAL A 257 18.08 9.14 10.75
CA VAL A 257 17.38 9.46 9.50
C VAL A 257 16.36 10.55 9.77
N ALA A 258 16.37 11.56 8.91
CA ALA A 258 15.33 12.59 8.89
C ALA A 258 14.33 12.31 7.77
N SER A 259 13.04 12.34 8.07
CA SER A 259 11.98 12.29 7.07
C SER A 259 11.45 13.67 6.77
N CYS A 260 11.22 13.94 5.49
CA CYS A 260 10.50 15.10 5.00
C CYS A 260 9.27 14.63 4.24
N VAL A 261 8.10 14.98 4.75
CA VAL A 261 6.82 14.76 4.06
C VAL A 261 6.26 16.08 3.56
N VAL A 262 5.59 16.03 2.42
CA VAL A 262 5.08 17.20 1.71
C VAL A 262 3.57 17.11 1.62
N PHE A 263 2.88 18.18 1.97
CA PHE A 263 1.44 18.31 1.77
C PHE A 263 1.16 19.53 0.90
N ASP A 264 0.21 19.39 -0.02
CA ASP A 264 -0.33 20.48 -0.82
C ASP A 264 -1.83 20.64 -0.54
N ARG A 265 -2.51 21.48 -1.31
CA ARG A 265 -3.96 21.71 -1.15
C ARG A 265 -4.83 20.51 -1.50
N GLU A 266 -4.28 19.49 -2.17
CA GLU A 266 -4.96 18.23 -2.46
C GLU A 266 -4.66 17.14 -1.42
N GLY A 267 -3.71 17.39 -0.51
CA GLY A 267 -3.35 16.53 0.60
C GLY A 267 -1.89 16.03 0.51
N PRO A 268 -1.60 14.79 0.92
CA PRO A 268 -0.22 14.31 0.98
C PRO A 268 0.40 14.07 -0.42
N ALA A 269 1.45 14.83 -0.77
CA ALA A 269 2.16 14.76 -2.03
C ALA A 269 3.30 13.71 -2.00
N LYS A 270 2.93 12.42 -1.92
CA LYS A 270 3.86 11.30 -1.67
C LYS A 270 5.08 11.20 -2.60
N ALA A 271 4.93 11.59 -3.88
CA ALA A 271 6.04 11.60 -4.84
C ALA A 271 7.18 12.57 -4.45
N GLN A 272 6.86 13.55 -3.62
CA GLN A 272 7.79 14.59 -3.17
C GLN A 272 8.40 14.28 -1.80
N TYR A 273 8.07 13.14 -1.19
CA TYR A 273 8.65 12.76 0.11
C TYR A 273 10.13 12.45 -0.04
N ARG A 274 10.92 12.79 0.98
CA ARG A 274 12.36 12.56 0.98
C ARG A 274 12.83 12.01 2.33
N LEU A 275 13.69 11.02 2.28
CA LEU A 275 14.44 10.53 3.44
C LEU A 275 15.87 11.03 3.32
N PHE A 276 16.38 11.61 4.39
CA PHE A 276 17.74 12.11 4.47
C PHE A 276 18.52 11.26 5.46
N ASN A 277 19.59 10.65 4.97
CA ASN A 277 20.56 9.99 5.84
C ASN A 277 21.41 11.08 6.51
N ILE A 278 21.52 11.00 7.83
CA ILE A 278 22.32 11.90 8.66
C ILE A 278 23.64 11.19 8.94
N GLU A 279 24.75 11.89 8.68
CA GLU A 279 26.11 11.35 8.72
C GLU A 279 27.03 12.35 9.40
N GLY A 280 28.04 11.83 10.13
CA GLY A 280 29.06 12.67 10.78
C GLY A 280 28.60 13.39 12.05
N ILE A 281 27.54 12.90 12.69
CA ILE A 281 26.96 13.50 13.90
C ILE A 281 27.03 12.49 15.06
N THR A 282 27.26 13.00 16.27
CA THR A 282 27.18 12.22 17.51
C THR A 282 25.81 11.56 17.63
N GLY A 283 25.78 10.27 17.96
CA GLY A 283 24.53 9.53 18.10
C GLY A 283 23.61 10.17 19.15
N GLY A 284 22.37 10.51 18.74
CA GLY A 284 21.38 11.14 19.62
C GLY A 284 21.42 12.68 19.66
N ASP A 285 22.21 13.33 18.80
CA ASP A 285 22.16 14.79 18.63
C ASP A 285 21.12 15.18 17.56
N ASP A 286 19.86 15.27 18.00
CA ASP A 286 18.71 15.65 17.17
C ASP A 286 18.86 17.07 16.60
N TYR A 287 19.54 17.97 17.31
CA TYR A 287 19.73 19.37 16.89
C TYR A 287 20.68 19.45 15.71
N ALA A 288 21.84 18.79 15.80
CA ALA A 288 22.78 18.75 14.68
C ALA A 288 22.16 18.02 13.46
N ALA A 289 21.37 16.97 13.69
CA ALA A 289 20.64 16.28 12.62
C ALA A 289 19.63 17.21 11.91
N MET A 290 18.88 17.99 12.69
CA MET A 290 17.95 19.01 12.18
C MET A 290 18.69 20.05 11.35
N LYS A 291 19.81 20.55 11.86
CA LYS A 291 20.65 21.52 11.14
C LYS A 291 21.12 20.96 9.80
N GLN A 292 21.64 19.74 9.78
CA GLN A 292 22.14 19.11 8.55
C GLN A 292 21.03 18.89 7.52
N VAL A 293 19.83 18.44 7.93
CA VAL A 293 18.74 18.17 6.98
C VAL A 293 18.19 19.45 6.36
N LEU A 294 17.96 20.48 7.16
CA LEU A 294 17.43 21.76 6.68
C LEU A 294 18.43 22.46 5.75
N THR A 295 19.71 22.49 6.12
CA THR A 295 20.79 23.01 5.27
C THR A 295 20.81 22.31 3.91
N ARG A 296 20.71 20.97 3.88
CA ARG A 296 20.69 20.21 2.63
C ARG A 296 19.43 20.42 1.79
N ARG A 297 18.27 20.66 2.43
CA ARG A 297 17.00 20.89 1.76
C ARG A 297 16.94 22.27 1.10
N PHE A 298 17.39 23.31 1.81
CA PHE A 298 17.24 24.70 1.38
C PHE A 298 18.43 25.22 0.59
N SER A 299 19.63 24.66 0.73
CA SER A 299 20.79 24.99 -0.13
C SER A 299 20.56 24.79 -1.64
N LYS A 300 19.56 24.00 -2.03
CA LYS A 300 19.20 23.73 -3.43
C LYS A 300 17.84 24.32 -3.84
N ALA A 301 17.19 25.06 -2.96
CA ALA A 301 15.85 25.58 -3.20
C ALA A 301 15.94 26.95 -3.89
N THR A 302 15.71 26.99 -5.19
CA THR A 302 15.72 28.23 -5.98
C THR A 302 14.34 28.59 -6.54
N ASP A 303 13.43 27.61 -6.67
CA ASP A 303 12.07 27.82 -7.17
C ASP A 303 11.11 28.15 -6.01
N PRO A 304 10.45 29.32 -6.03
CA PRO A 304 9.45 29.70 -5.03
C PRO A 304 8.33 28.67 -4.84
N ASN A 305 7.94 27.94 -5.89
CA ASN A 305 6.85 26.97 -5.85
C ASN A 305 7.21 25.70 -5.07
N VAL A 306 8.51 25.41 -4.95
CA VAL A 306 9.02 24.24 -4.22
C VAL A 306 9.29 24.58 -2.76
N ILE A 307 9.27 25.86 -2.39
CA ILE A 307 9.46 26.31 -1.01
C ILE A 307 8.12 26.31 -0.28
N PRO A 308 8.03 25.65 0.90
CA PRO A 308 6.77 25.61 1.66
C PRO A 308 6.31 27.00 2.10
N ASP A 309 5.00 27.17 2.29
CA ASP A 309 4.43 28.28 3.05
C ASP A 309 4.60 28.05 4.55
N VAL A 310 4.45 26.79 4.99
CA VAL A 310 4.59 26.39 6.39
C VAL A 310 5.56 25.22 6.52
N LEU A 311 6.57 25.38 7.38
CA LEU A 311 7.56 24.36 7.73
C LEU A 311 7.28 23.85 9.14
N PHE A 312 6.73 22.65 9.25
CA PHE A 312 6.52 21.97 10.51
C PHE A 312 7.76 21.22 10.96
N ILE A 313 8.10 21.38 12.24
CA ILE A 313 9.17 20.65 12.91
C ILE A 313 8.53 19.79 14.00
N ASP A 314 8.68 18.46 13.91
CA ASP A 314 8.18 17.54 14.94
C ASP A 314 9.08 17.54 16.17
N GLY A 315 8.96 18.61 16.95
CA GLY A 315 9.53 18.70 18.27
C GLY A 315 9.35 20.05 18.93
N GLY A 316 9.86 20.12 20.15
CA GLY A 316 9.65 21.27 21.03
C GLY A 316 10.51 22.48 20.71
N LYS A 317 10.53 23.43 21.67
CA LYS A 317 11.20 24.74 21.54
C LYS A 317 12.66 24.65 21.07
N GLY A 318 13.44 23.67 21.52
CA GLY A 318 14.85 23.52 21.14
C GLY A 318 15.03 23.24 19.65
N GLN A 319 14.25 22.31 19.09
CA GLN A 319 14.36 21.96 17.67
C GLN A 319 13.84 23.09 16.78
N LEU A 320 12.81 23.81 17.26
CA LEU A 320 12.33 25.03 16.60
C LEU A 320 13.41 26.12 16.56
N THR A 321 14.10 26.40 17.67
CA THR A 321 15.22 27.37 17.68
C THR A 321 16.31 26.97 16.70
N GLN A 322 16.68 25.68 16.67
CA GLN A 322 17.71 25.22 15.75
C GLN A 322 17.28 25.39 14.28
N ALA A 323 16.00 25.14 13.97
CA ALA A 323 15.46 25.36 12.64
C ALA A 323 15.47 26.84 12.24
N GLU A 324 15.08 27.75 13.14
CA GLU A 324 15.16 29.20 12.91
C GLU A 324 16.59 29.66 12.63
N GLU A 325 17.57 29.20 13.42
CA GLU A 325 18.99 29.54 13.21
C GLU A 325 19.52 29.11 11.85
N VAL A 326 19.05 27.96 11.34
CA VAL A 326 19.43 27.52 9.98
C VAL A 326 18.73 28.36 8.94
N MET A 327 17.42 28.58 9.08
CA MET A 327 16.64 29.31 8.08
C MET A 327 17.09 30.77 7.96
N ALA A 328 17.52 31.40 9.06
CA ALA A 328 18.08 32.76 9.05
C ALA A 328 19.30 32.91 8.12
N GLN A 329 20.06 31.83 7.86
CA GLN A 329 21.18 31.85 6.90
C GLN A 329 20.73 31.88 5.44
N TYR A 330 19.45 31.60 5.19
CA TYR A 330 18.84 31.50 3.88
C TYR A 330 17.80 32.59 3.61
N ASP A 331 17.52 33.47 4.58
CA ASP A 331 16.50 34.52 4.45
C ASP A 331 16.78 35.45 3.27
N ASP A 332 18.04 35.81 3.03
CA ASP A 332 18.46 36.67 1.90
C ASP A 332 18.60 35.93 0.56
N ILE A 333 18.59 34.59 0.59
CA ILE A 333 18.86 33.73 -0.57
C ILE A 333 17.57 33.16 -1.14
N LEU A 334 16.62 32.80 -0.28
CA LEU A 334 15.38 32.19 -0.69
C LEU A 334 14.42 33.25 -1.22
N PRO A 335 13.74 32.99 -2.34
CA PRO A 335 12.74 33.90 -2.88
C PRO A 335 11.45 33.96 -2.02
N LYS A 336 11.35 33.11 -1.00
CA LYS A 336 10.23 32.98 -0.08
C LYS A 336 10.73 32.36 1.23
N VAL A 337 10.35 32.94 2.37
CA VAL A 337 10.69 32.39 3.69
C VAL A 337 9.45 31.69 4.25
N PRO A 338 9.51 30.40 4.62
CA PRO A 338 8.39 29.68 5.20
C PRO A 338 8.13 30.12 6.66
N LEU A 339 6.86 30.11 7.08
CA LEU A 339 6.52 30.16 8.50
C LEU A 339 6.94 28.86 9.17
N ILE A 340 7.85 28.93 10.15
CA ILE A 340 8.30 27.76 10.91
C ILE A 340 7.35 27.52 12.09
N VAL A 341 6.89 26.29 12.26
CA VAL A 341 5.99 25.90 13.35
C VAL A 341 6.54 24.64 14.04
N GLY A 342 6.85 24.75 15.32
CA GLY A 342 7.19 23.60 16.16
C GLY A 342 5.93 22.89 16.64
N VAL A 343 5.88 21.57 16.51
CA VAL A 343 4.78 20.74 17.00
C VAL A 343 5.26 19.99 18.24
N ALA A 344 4.84 20.44 19.42
CA ALA A 344 5.21 19.81 20.68
C ALA A 344 4.12 18.82 21.13
N LYS A 345 4.54 17.68 21.70
CA LYS A 345 3.66 16.79 22.46
C LYS A 345 3.32 17.53 23.77
N GLY A 346 2.07 17.97 23.96
CA GLY A 346 1.70 18.75 25.15
C GLY A 346 1.78 17.97 26.46
N GLU A 347 1.35 18.63 27.53
CA GLU A 347 1.48 18.15 28.90
C GLU A 347 1.00 16.70 29.05
N GLY A 348 1.88 15.82 29.52
CA GLY A 348 1.57 14.41 29.78
C GLY A 348 1.79 13.43 28.63
N ARG A 349 2.40 13.82 27.49
CA ARG A 349 2.74 12.90 26.37
C ARG A 349 1.54 12.10 25.81
N LYS A 350 0.31 12.62 25.93
CA LYS A 350 -0.89 12.00 25.35
C LYS A 350 -1.15 12.56 23.95
N ALA A 351 -1.47 11.69 22.99
CA ALA A 351 -1.93 12.09 21.66
C ALA A 351 -3.23 12.91 21.79
N GLY A 352 -3.35 14.03 21.08
CA GLY A 352 -4.48 14.96 21.16
C GLY A 352 -4.15 16.33 21.77
N LEU A 353 -3.16 16.40 22.67
CA LEU A 353 -2.76 17.66 23.33
C LEU A 353 -1.58 18.34 22.62
N GLU A 354 -1.51 18.30 21.30
CA GLU A 354 -0.41 18.96 20.61
C GLU A 354 -0.51 20.47 20.74
N THR A 355 0.62 21.10 21.01
CA THR A 355 0.73 22.55 21.10
C THR A 355 1.62 23.03 19.97
N LEU A 356 1.14 24.03 19.24
CA LEU A 356 1.91 24.66 18.18
C LEU A 356 2.72 25.79 18.78
N ILE A 357 3.96 25.92 18.32
CA ILE A 357 4.84 27.01 18.72
C ILE A 357 5.22 27.74 17.45
N LYS A 358 4.71 28.96 17.27
CA LYS A 358 5.08 29.79 16.10
C LYS A 358 6.54 30.21 16.20
N GLY A 359 7.24 30.09 15.08
CA GLY A 359 8.60 30.60 14.94
C GLY A 359 8.66 32.13 15.03
N GLY A 360 9.75 32.66 15.54
CA GLY A 360 9.95 34.09 15.80
C GLY A 360 9.27 34.54 17.09
N SER A 361 7.93 34.54 17.14
CA SER A 361 7.16 35.08 18.28
C SER A 361 7.17 34.17 19.52
N ARG A 362 7.41 32.86 19.33
CA ARG A 362 7.26 31.80 20.35
C ARG A 362 5.86 31.75 20.97
N GLU A 363 4.87 32.30 20.28
CA GLU A 363 3.46 32.17 20.63
C GLU A 363 3.08 30.69 20.67
N ILE A 364 2.48 30.27 21.78
CA ILE A 364 2.01 28.90 21.98
C ILE A 364 0.52 28.86 21.67
N ILE A 365 0.14 28.14 20.62
CA ILE A 365 -1.25 27.94 20.24
C ILE A 365 -1.70 26.56 20.70
N SER A 366 -2.66 26.54 21.61
CA SER A 366 -3.37 25.34 22.03
C SER A 366 -4.68 25.21 21.24
N LEU A 367 -4.92 24.03 20.67
CA LEU A 367 -6.12 23.75 19.88
C LEU A 367 -6.99 22.74 20.63
N ALA A 368 -8.32 22.87 20.49
CA ALA A 368 -9.25 21.87 20.97
C ALA A 368 -9.07 20.54 20.21
N ASN A 369 -9.34 19.42 20.87
CA ASN A 369 -9.13 18.07 20.32
C ASN A 369 -9.93 17.79 19.03
N ASP A 370 -11.06 18.47 18.84
CA ASP A 370 -11.96 18.37 17.69
C ASP A 370 -11.66 19.42 16.60
N ALA A 371 -10.68 20.31 16.81
CA ALA A 371 -10.34 21.36 15.87
C ALA A 371 -9.83 20.78 14.53
N PRO A 372 -10.41 21.18 13.38
CA PRO A 372 -9.99 20.68 12.07
C PRO A 372 -8.50 20.93 11.74
N ALA A 373 -7.96 22.08 12.17
CA ALA A 373 -6.54 22.42 12.03
C ALA A 373 -5.63 21.41 12.76
N LEU A 374 -6.01 21.02 13.99
CA LEU A 374 -5.27 20.03 14.77
C LEU A 374 -5.23 18.68 14.07
N HIS A 375 -6.36 18.22 13.50
CA HIS A 375 -6.41 16.95 12.78
C HIS A 375 -5.53 16.93 11.53
N LEU A 376 -5.35 18.07 10.86
CA LEU A 376 -4.43 18.19 9.73
C LEU A 376 -2.97 18.08 10.18
N ILE A 377 -2.61 18.77 11.27
CA ILE A 377 -1.25 18.74 11.82
C ILE A 377 -0.90 17.33 12.31
N GLN A 378 -1.82 16.68 13.02
CA GLN A 378 -1.68 15.27 13.42
C GLN A 378 -1.45 14.37 12.21
N HIS A 379 -2.25 14.53 11.15
CA HIS A 379 -2.09 13.75 9.93
C HIS A 379 -0.73 13.98 9.26
N ILE A 380 -0.26 15.22 9.19
CA ILE A 380 1.05 15.56 8.64
C ILE A 380 2.18 14.90 9.46
N ARG A 381 2.11 15.01 10.80
CA ARG A 381 3.11 14.44 11.71
C ARG A 381 3.13 12.92 11.67
N ASP A 382 1.96 12.28 11.77
CA ASP A 382 1.84 10.83 11.73
C ASP A 382 2.33 10.25 10.40
N GLU A 383 2.11 10.97 9.29
CA GLU A 383 2.65 10.60 7.99
C GLU A 383 4.18 10.73 7.94
N SER A 384 4.77 11.75 8.58
CA SER A 384 6.23 11.90 8.74
C SER A 384 6.84 10.74 9.53
N HIS A 385 6.31 10.45 10.72
CA HIS A 385 6.71 9.31 11.54
C HIS A 385 6.57 7.98 10.76
N ARG A 386 5.43 7.77 10.08
CA ARG A 386 5.18 6.55 9.29
C ARG A 386 6.21 6.39 8.17
N PHE A 387 6.57 7.48 7.51
CA PHE A 387 7.54 7.48 6.43
C PHE A 387 8.95 7.17 6.95
N ALA A 388 9.37 7.77 8.08
CA ALA A 388 10.61 7.43 8.75
C ALA A 388 10.70 5.93 9.11
N ILE A 389 9.66 5.36 9.73
CA ILE A 389 9.61 3.94 10.11
C ILE A 389 9.72 3.03 8.89
N THR A 390 9.04 3.38 7.80
CA THR A 390 9.06 2.60 6.56
C THR A 390 10.46 2.62 5.93
N GLY A 391 11.13 3.78 5.93
CA GLY A 391 12.53 3.94 5.52
C GLY A 391 13.47 3.04 6.30
N HIS A 392 13.36 3.04 7.63
CA HIS A 392 14.15 2.17 8.52
C HIS A 392 13.91 0.68 8.27
N ARG A 393 12.66 0.26 8.00
CA ARG A 393 12.35 -1.14 7.65
C ARG A 393 13.00 -1.55 6.34
N ALA A 394 12.88 -0.74 5.29
CA ALA A 394 13.49 -1.02 3.99
C ALA A 394 15.02 -1.10 4.09
N ARG A 395 15.63 -0.20 4.87
CA ARG A 395 17.07 -0.20 5.12
C ARG A 395 17.52 -1.41 5.93
N ARG A 396 16.80 -1.80 6.99
CA ARG A 396 17.08 -3.04 7.74
C ARG A 396 17.04 -4.28 6.85
N ALA A 397 16.08 -4.36 5.93
CA ALA A 397 16.01 -5.45 4.97
C ALA A 397 17.20 -5.43 3.99
N LYS A 398 17.70 -4.25 3.61
CA LYS A 398 18.88 -4.09 2.74
C LYS A 398 20.18 -4.45 3.47
N VAL A 399 20.41 -3.95 4.68
CA VAL A 399 21.60 -4.28 5.49
C VAL A 399 21.65 -5.76 5.86
N LYS A 400 20.49 -6.40 6.14
CA LYS A 400 20.41 -7.87 6.29
C LYS A 400 20.72 -8.63 4.99
N LYS A 401 20.52 -8.01 3.82
CA LYS A 401 20.84 -8.60 2.51
C LYS A 401 22.30 -8.39 2.11
N THR A 402 22.96 -7.35 2.62
CA THR A 402 24.41 -7.15 2.43
C THR A 402 25.15 -8.18 3.29
N SER A 403 25.36 -9.38 2.74
CA SER A 403 26.07 -10.47 3.40
C SER A 403 27.51 -10.02 3.71
N THR A 404 28.08 -10.41 4.85
CA THR A 404 29.51 -10.21 5.19
C THR A 404 30.45 -10.74 4.10
N LEU A 405 29.97 -11.62 3.21
CA LEU A 405 30.69 -12.12 2.05
C LEU A 405 30.72 -11.14 0.85
N GLU A 406 29.97 -10.02 0.89
CA GLU A 406 29.98 -8.96 -0.13
C GLU A 406 31.16 -8.01 0.00
N SER A 407 31.66 -7.80 1.21
CA SER A 407 32.81 -6.92 1.47
C SER A 407 34.16 -7.58 1.16
N ILE A 408 34.18 -8.89 0.89
CA ILE A 408 35.40 -9.65 0.66
C ILE A 408 35.83 -9.53 -0.81
N ALA A 409 36.97 -8.85 -1.04
CA ALA A 409 37.54 -8.68 -2.37
C ALA A 409 37.81 -10.04 -3.03
N GLY A 410 37.26 -10.26 -4.23
CA GLY A 410 37.41 -11.51 -4.99
C GLY A 410 36.30 -12.56 -4.78
N VAL A 411 35.33 -12.31 -3.88
CA VAL A 411 34.16 -13.19 -3.66
C VAL A 411 32.92 -12.65 -4.39
N GLY A 412 32.84 -12.97 -5.69
CA GLY A 412 31.67 -12.66 -6.51
C GLY A 412 30.41 -13.48 -6.14
N PRO A 413 29.24 -13.13 -6.69
CA PRO A 413 27.95 -13.76 -6.35
C PRO A 413 27.92 -15.27 -6.59
N LYS A 414 28.58 -15.77 -7.65
CA LYS A 414 28.67 -17.21 -7.95
C LYS A 414 29.45 -17.98 -6.87
N LYS A 415 30.60 -17.47 -6.44
CA LYS A 415 31.43 -18.10 -5.38
C LYS A 415 30.72 -18.06 -4.03
N ARG A 416 29.97 -16.99 -3.74
CA ARG A 416 29.15 -16.86 -2.53
C ARG A 416 28.05 -17.91 -2.48
N GLN A 417 27.32 -18.09 -3.57
CA GLN A 417 26.27 -19.10 -3.63
C GLN A 417 26.86 -20.52 -3.47
N ALA A 418 28.05 -20.76 -4.05
CA ALA A 418 28.78 -22.01 -3.86
C ALA A 418 29.18 -22.23 -2.39
N LEU A 419 29.74 -21.22 -1.71
CA LEU A 419 30.10 -21.27 -0.29
C LEU A 419 28.90 -21.61 0.59
N ILE A 420 27.80 -20.85 0.45
CA ILE A 420 26.60 -21.03 1.28
C ILE A 420 25.97 -22.41 1.02
N LYS A 421 25.88 -22.83 -0.25
CA LYS A 421 25.29 -24.12 -0.62
C LYS A 421 26.14 -25.30 -0.13
N TYR A 422 27.46 -25.20 -0.23
CA TYR A 422 28.37 -26.28 0.14
C TYR A 422 28.53 -26.40 1.67
N MET A 423 28.52 -25.28 2.39
CA MET A 423 28.65 -25.25 3.85
C MET A 423 27.31 -25.39 4.59
N GLY A 424 26.18 -25.28 3.89
CA GLY A 424 24.84 -25.39 4.50
C GLY A 424 24.35 -24.12 5.20
N GLY A 425 25.05 -22.99 5.05
CA GLY A 425 24.64 -21.70 5.62
C GLY A 425 25.82 -20.81 6.03
N LEU A 426 25.53 -19.55 6.36
CA LEU A 426 26.54 -18.58 6.77
C LEU A 426 27.09 -18.84 8.19
N ILE A 427 26.30 -19.50 9.05
CA ILE A 427 26.70 -19.88 10.41
C ILE A 427 27.73 -20.99 10.36
N GLU A 428 27.50 -22.02 9.55
CA GLU A 428 28.43 -23.14 9.40
C GLU A 428 29.69 -22.73 8.66
N LEU A 429 29.60 -21.80 7.69
CA LEU A 429 30.78 -21.20 7.06
C LEU A 429 31.69 -20.45 8.06
N LYS A 430 31.15 -19.81 9.10
CA LYS A 430 31.97 -19.16 10.14
C LYS A 430 32.70 -20.14 11.04
N LYS A 431 32.17 -21.35 11.20
CA LYS A 431 32.81 -22.41 12.01
C LYS A 431 33.79 -23.26 11.21
N ALA A 432 33.70 -23.21 9.89
CA ALA A 432 34.53 -23.99 8.99
C ALA A 432 36.00 -23.55 9.07
N SER A 433 36.89 -24.53 9.07
CA SER A 433 38.33 -24.31 8.96
C SER A 433 38.73 -23.81 7.56
N CYS A 434 39.88 -23.13 7.46
CA CYS A 434 40.40 -22.66 6.16
C CYS A 434 40.49 -23.80 5.11
N ASP A 435 40.89 -25.00 5.54
CA ASP A 435 40.96 -26.19 4.67
C ASP A 435 39.58 -26.67 4.19
N GLU A 436 38.53 -26.51 4.98
CA GLU A 436 37.16 -26.84 4.57
C GLU A 436 36.59 -25.81 3.59
N ILE A 437 36.91 -24.54 3.78
CA ILE A 437 36.54 -23.46 2.85
C ILE A 437 37.25 -23.65 1.50
N ALA A 438 38.51 -24.12 1.51
CA ALA A 438 39.27 -24.40 0.30
C ALA A 438 38.75 -25.60 -0.52
N LYS A 439 37.96 -26.50 0.08
CA LYS A 439 37.32 -27.61 -0.64
C LYS A 439 36.14 -27.19 -1.51
N VAL A 440 35.65 -25.95 -1.35
CA VAL A 440 34.52 -25.44 -2.15
C VAL A 440 34.96 -25.22 -3.60
N PRO A 441 34.25 -25.78 -4.59
CA PRO A 441 34.59 -25.63 -6.00
C PRO A 441 34.70 -24.16 -6.42
N GLY A 442 35.85 -23.78 -6.99
CA GLY A 442 36.12 -22.41 -7.46
C GLY A 442 36.74 -21.46 -6.43
N ILE A 443 37.19 -21.98 -5.29
CA ILE A 443 37.91 -21.23 -4.24
C ILE A 443 39.34 -21.73 -4.15
N SER A 444 40.31 -20.81 -4.33
CA SER A 444 41.72 -21.11 -4.13
C SER A 444 42.07 -21.06 -2.65
N LYS A 445 43.17 -21.72 -2.24
CA LYS A 445 43.66 -21.66 -0.85
C LYS A 445 43.87 -20.22 -0.36
N ALA A 446 44.40 -19.34 -1.22
CA ALA A 446 44.58 -17.92 -0.90
C ALA A 446 43.25 -17.19 -0.66
N LEU A 447 42.21 -17.51 -1.44
CA LEU A 447 40.88 -16.92 -1.24
C LEU A 447 40.18 -17.50 -0.01
N ALA A 448 40.39 -18.79 0.30
CA ALA A 448 39.85 -19.44 1.49
C ALA A 448 40.42 -18.81 2.78
N GLN A 449 41.73 -18.53 2.80
CA GLN A 449 42.36 -17.83 3.92
C GLN A 449 41.78 -16.43 4.11
N LEU A 450 41.66 -15.67 3.02
CA LEU A 450 41.08 -14.32 3.05
C LEU A 450 39.62 -14.34 3.52
N ILE A 451 38.84 -15.36 3.14
CA ILE A 451 37.47 -15.55 3.64
C ILE A 451 37.45 -15.87 5.13
N PHE A 452 38.31 -16.77 5.60
CA PHE A 452 38.41 -17.16 7.00
C PHE A 452 38.77 -15.96 7.88
N ASP A 453 39.76 -15.17 7.47
CA ASP A 453 40.25 -13.98 8.19
C ASP A 453 39.24 -12.83 8.23
N ASN A 454 38.27 -12.80 7.32
CA ASN A 454 37.20 -11.78 7.30
C ASN A 454 35.93 -12.22 8.05
N LEU A 455 35.82 -13.51 8.38
CA LEU A 455 34.64 -14.09 9.02
C LEU A 455 34.82 -14.37 10.51
N ASN A 456 36.08 -14.56 10.94
CA ASN A 456 36.57 -14.64 12.32
C ASN A 456 37.32 -13.37 12.67
#